data_AF-A0A2E9LLQ2-F1
#
_entry.id   AF-A0A2E9LLQ2-F1
#
_cell.length_a   1.000
_cell.length_b   1.000
_cell.length_c   1.000
_cell.angle_alpha   90.00
_cell.angle_beta   90.00
_cell.angle_gamma   90.00
#
_symmetry.space_group_name_H-M   'P 1'
#
loop_
_entity.id
_entity.type
_entity.pdbx_description
1 polymer ?
#
loop_
_entity_poly.entity_id
_entity_poly.type
_entity_poly.pdbx_seq_one_letter_code
_entity_poly.pdbx_strand_id
1 'polypeptide(L)'
;MIDSVATDSRLKAVLLDIDSPGGSATGSEVLYRAIRRVAEVKPVYAYVRGMAASGDYYLACAASKVYALPTALVGSIGVIYLRPVLEQLLAKVGVEFSVYKSGEFKDMTGFWRTPTDRESEKFQELIDEIFNNFVTVVASGRSLEESKVREVATGEVMTAQSGIGVGLVDGIGDFKDTLEAVALLGDCKPSPKWIRPSRSFPQRLLGRTGIGGQIGGQGVLDGLQRIMAGGIYYLEPGHISGGDYGLGE
;
A
#
# COMPACT_ATOMS: atom_id res chain seq x y z
N MET A 1 0.67 -7.70 13.31
CA MET A 1 -0.20 -6.74 14.04
C MET A 1 -1.65 -6.79 13.55
N ILE A 2 -1.90 -6.79 12.24
CA ILE A 2 -3.26 -6.99 11.71
C ILE A 2 -3.74 -8.44 11.94
N ASP A 3 -2.87 -9.44 11.78
CA ASP A 3 -3.29 -10.85 11.98
C ASP A 3 -3.77 -11.16 13.41
N SER A 4 -3.23 -10.48 14.44
CA SER A 4 -3.72 -10.64 15.81
C SER A 4 -5.14 -10.09 15.99
N VAL A 5 -5.60 -9.20 15.10
CA VAL A 5 -6.98 -8.73 15.09
C VAL A 5 -7.93 -9.86 14.73
N ALA A 6 -7.55 -10.79 13.85
CA ALA A 6 -8.38 -11.95 13.51
C ALA A 6 -8.60 -12.86 14.73
N THR A 7 -7.57 -13.09 15.54
CA THR A 7 -7.60 -14.05 16.65
C THR A 7 -8.09 -13.48 17.99
N ASP A 8 -8.09 -12.14 18.18
CA ASP A 8 -8.51 -11.53 19.46
C ASP A 8 -10.04 -11.50 19.58
N SER A 9 -10.63 -12.36 20.42
CA SER A 9 -12.08 -12.49 20.60
C SER A 9 -12.77 -11.24 21.19
N ARG A 10 -12.00 -10.29 21.74
CA ARG A 10 -12.51 -9.01 22.24
C ARG A 10 -12.80 -8.02 21.12
N LEU A 11 -12.13 -8.16 19.98
CA LEU A 11 -12.35 -7.34 18.79
C LEU A 11 -13.44 -8.01 17.95
N LYS A 12 -14.55 -7.31 17.72
CA LYS A 12 -15.73 -7.88 17.07
C LYS A 12 -15.89 -7.50 15.59
N ALA A 13 -15.40 -6.33 15.23
CA ALA A 13 -15.42 -5.81 13.86
C ALA A 13 -14.23 -4.88 13.63
N VAL A 14 -13.95 -4.55 12.38
CA VAL A 14 -12.89 -3.62 11.97
C VAL A 14 -13.47 -2.51 11.10
N LEU A 15 -13.10 -1.28 11.42
CA LEU A 15 -13.30 -0.12 10.56
C LEU A 15 -11.93 0.36 10.09
N LEU A 16 -11.70 0.37 8.78
CA LEU A 16 -10.53 0.98 8.16
C LEU A 16 -10.83 2.49 8.01
N ASP A 17 -10.10 3.34 8.73
CA ASP A 17 -10.14 4.80 8.54
C ASP A 17 -9.03 5.19 7.55
N ILE A 18 -9.42 5.55 6.33
CA ILE A 18 -8.53 5.75 5.19
C ILE A 18 -8.48 7.23 4.79
N ASP A 19 -7.25 7.75 4.67
CA ASP A 19 -6.97 9.09 4.18
C ASP A 19 -5.55 9.14 3.58
N SER A 20 -5.42 8.72 2.32
CA SER A 20 -4.14 8.47 1.68
C SER A 20 -4.22 8.52 0.15
N PRO A 21 -3.17 9.03 -0.52
CA PRO A 21 -3.04 8.97 -1.98
C PRO A 21 -2.61 7.58 -2.49
N GLY A 22 -2.30 6.63 -1.59
CA GLY A 22 -1.78 5.32 -1.91
C GLY A 22 -0.27 5.19 -1.62
N GLY A 23 0.42 4.31 -2.35
CA GLY A 23 1.83 4.02 -2.11
C GLY A 23 2.35 2.82 -2.89
N SER A 24 3.21 2.02 -2.26
CA SER A 24 3.83 0.83 -2.87
C SER A 24 2.80 -0.23 -3.24
N ALA A 25 2.81 -0.71 -4.48
CA ALA A 25 1.95 -1.82 -4.92
C ALA A 25 2.10 -3.07 -4.04
N THR A 26 3.34 -3.48 -3.74
CA THR A 26 3.60 -4.63 -2.85
C THR A 26 3.17 -4.35 -1.41
N GLY A 27 3.39 -3.13 -0.92
CA GLY A 27 2.92 -2.73 0.42
C GLY A 27 1.40 -2.84 0.54
N SER A 28 0.68 -2.36 -0.48
CA SER A 28 -0.77 -2.46 -0.59
C SER A 28 -1.24 -3.91 -0.65
N GLU A 29 -0.60 -4.76 -1.45
CA GLU A 29 -0.92 -6.20 -1.53
C GLU A 29 -0.78 -6.90 -0.16
N VAL A 30 0.32 -6.64 0.56
CA VAL A 30 0.56 -7.25 1.88
C VAL A 30 -0.54 -6.87 2.88
N LEU A 31 -0.89 -5.59 2.93
CA LEU A 31 -1.94 -5.09 3.82
C LEU A 31 -3.33 -5.59 3.40
N TYR A 32 -3.63 -5.59 2.10
CA TYR A 32 -4.87 -6.15 1.56
C TYR A 32 -5.05 -7.60 1.99
N ARG A 33 -4.04 -8.46 1.77
CA ARG A 33 -4.11 -9.87 2.17
C ARG A 33 -4.29 -10.03 3.68
N ALA A 34 -3.64 -9.20 4.49
CA ALA A 34 -3.82 -9.22 5.94
C ALA A 34 -5.24 -8.84 6.35
N ILE A 35 -5.82 -7.81 5.73
CA ILE A 35 -7.20 -7.40 5.99
C ILE A 35 -8.18 -8.46 5.50
N ARG A 36 -7.95 -9.09 4.34
CA ARG A 36 -8.79 -10.18 3.83
C ARG A 36 -8.88 -11.36 4.79
N ARG A 37 -7.76 -11.76 5.40
CA ARG A 37 -7.77 -12.79 6.46
C ARG A 37 -8.63 -12.40 7.67
N VAL A 38 -8.66 -11.11 8.03
CA VAL A 38 -9.57 -10.62 9.09
C VAL A 38 -11.02 -10.66 8.61
N ALA A 39 -11.27 -10.28 7.35
CA ALA A 39 -12.60 -10.26 6.75
C ALA A 39 -13.23 -11.66 6.61
N GLU A 40 -12.43 -12.72 6.59
CA GLU A 40 -12.92 -14.11 6.63
C GLU A 40 -13.61 -14.48 7.95
N VAL A 41 -13.29 -13.79 9.05
CA VAL A 41 -13.76 -14.14 10.40
C VAL A 41 -14.51 -13.01 11.11
N LYS A 42 -14.38 -11.77 10.65
CA LYS A 42 -14.98 -10.58 11.27
C LYS A 42 -15.48 -9.60 10.22
N PRO A 43 -16.56 -8.86 10.48
CA PRO A 43 -16.98 -7.76 9.62
C PRO A 43 -15.88 -6.70 9.48
N VAL A 44 -15.61 -6.29 8.25
CA VAL A 44 -14.65 -5.23 7.92
C VAL A 44 -15.29 -4.21 7.00
N TYR A 45 -15.43 -2.97 7.47
CA TYR A 45 -15.87 -1.82 6.66
C TYR A 45 -14.71 -0.86 6.47
N ALA A 46 -14.77 -0.04 5.42
CA ALA A 46 -13.86 1.08 5.18
C ALA A 46 -14.64 2.39 5.22
N TYR A 47 -14.05 3.40 5.87
CA TYR A 47 -14.47 4.79 5.84
C TYR A 47 -13.37 5.63 5.19
N VAL A 48 -13.72 6.33 4.11
CA VAL A 48 -12.83 7.27 3.43
C VAL A 48 -13.07 8.67 4.02
N ARG A 49 -12.12 9.10 4.85
CA ARG A 49 -12.19 10.38 5.56
C ARG A 49 -11.95 11.57 4.63
N GLY A 50 -10.99 11.44 3.73
CA GLY A 50 -10.64 12.47 2.75
C GLY A 50 -10.30 11.86 1.39
N MET A 51 -9.36 10.92 1.38
CA MET A 51 -8.94 10.24 0.14
C MET A 51 -8.67 8.75 0.36
N ALA A 52 -9.11 7.92 -0.59
CA ALA A 52 -8.66 6.54 -0.75
C ALA A 52 -8.32 6.35 -2.23
N ALA A 53 -7.10 6.68 -2.61
CA ALA A 53 -6.63 6.61 -3.99
C ALA A 53 -5.56 5.53 -4.17
N SER A 54 -5.47 4.96 -5.37
CA SER A 54 -4.44 4.02 -5.79
C SER A 54 -4.25 2.89 -4.78
N GLY A 55 -3.04 2.74 -4.22
CA GLY A 55 -2.71 1.71 -3.25
C GLY A 55 -3.63 1.63 -2.02
N ASP A 56 -4.32 2.70 -1.63
CA ASP A 56 -5.24 2.68 -0.48
C ASP A 56 -6.70 2.40 -0.90
N TYR A 57 -7.07 2.72 -2.15
CA TYR A 57 -8.30 2.19 -2.73
C TYR A 57 -8.22 0.67 -2.90
N TYR A 58 -7.04 0.15 -3.26
CA TYR A 58 -6.73 -1.27 -3.25
C TYR A 58 -7.01 -1.90 -1.87
N LEU A 59 -6.61 -1.24 -0.77
CA LEU A 59 -6.91 -1.70 0.60
C LEU A 59 -8.38 -1.62 0.93
N ALA A 60 -9.06 -0.55 0.53
CA ALA A 60 -10.50 -0.38 0.74
C ALA A 60 -11.29 -1.54 0.13
N CYS A 61 -10.82 -2.11 -0.99
CA CYS A 61 -11.42 -3.28 -1.63
C CYS A 61 -11.33 -4.57 -0.81
N ALA A 62 -10.56 -4.60 0.29
CA ALA A 62 -10.60 -5.73 1.23
C ALA A 62 -11.86 -5.72 2.11
N ALA A 63 -12.45 -4.54 2.34
CA ALA A 63 -13.66 -4.36 3.14
C ALA A 63 -14.93 -4.75 2.37
N SER A 64 -15.94 -5.24 3.09
CA SER A 64 -17.23 -5.60 2.49
C SER A 64 -18.08 -4.38 2.13
N LYS A 65 -17.82 -3.24 2.79
CA LYS A 65 -18.45 -1.95 2.47
C LYS A 65 -17.46 -0.80 2.54
N VAL A 66 -17.61 0.15 1.63
CA VAL A 66 -16.86 1.41 1.57
C VAL A 66 -17.83 2.58 1.72
N TYR A 67 -17.67 3.34 2.79
CA TYR A 67 -18.42 4.57 3.05
C TYR A 67 -17.50 5.78 2.97
N ALA A 68 -18.05 6.94 2.63
CA ALA A 68 -17.27 8.16 2.48
C ALA A 68 -18.15 9.40 2.59
N LEU A 69 -17.54 10.55 2.86
CA LEU A 69 -18.18 11.85 2.62
C LEU A 69 -18.34 12.10 1.12
N PRO A 70 -19.37 12.85 0.67
CA PRO A 70 -19.66 12.98 -0.76
C PRO A 70 -18.52 13.62 -1.56
N THR A 71 -17.72 14.48 -0.91
CA THR A 71 -16.56 15.18 -1.49
C THR A 71 -15.25 14.44 -1.34
N ALA A 72 -15.22 13.30 -0.63
CA ALA A 72 -14.01 12.49 -0.52
C ALA A 72 -13.60 11.94 -1.89
N LEU A 73 -12.30 11.73 -2.09
CA LEU A 73 -11.74 11.25 -3.36
C LEU A 73 -11.45 9.76 -3.29
N VAL A 74 -11.92 9.02 -4.30
CA VAL A 74 -11.72 7.58 -4.45
C VAL A 74 -11.21 7.26 -5.86
N GLY A 75 -10.77 6.03 -6.08
CA GLY A 75 -10.29 5.57 -7.38
C GLY A 75 -8.78 5.73 -7.51
N SER A 76 -8.32 6.44 -8.54
CA SER A 76 -6.93 6.39 -9.01
C SER A 76 -6.46 4.94 -9.19
N ILE A 77 -7.32 4.13 -9.80
CA ILE A 77 -7.04 2.72 -10.09
C ILE A 77 -6.07 2.73 -11.27
N GLY A 78 -4.80 2.48 -10.99
CA GLY A 78 -3.70 2.61 -11.91
C GLY A 78 -2.38 2.33 -11.23
N VAL A 79 -1.34 2.15 -12.05
CA VAL A 79 0.03 1.89 -11.60
C VAL A 79 0.95 2.82 -12.37
N ILE A 80 1.84 3.50 -11.65
CA ILE A 80 2.86 4.35 -12.25
C ILE A 80 4.23 3.97 -11.72
N TYR A 81 5.23 4.12 -12.58
CA TYR A 81 6.63 4.15 -12.19
C TYR A 81 7.22 5.45 -12.71
N LEU A 82 7.72 6.27 -11.80
CA LEU A 82 8.36 7.54 -12.13
C LEU A 82 9.84 7.45 -11.78
N ARG A 83 10.68 7.82 -12.74
CA ARG A 83 12.12 7.93 -12.54
C ARG A 83 12.68 9.11 -13.34
N PRO A 84 13.54 9.96 -12.74
CA PRO A 84 14.26 10.98 -13.49
C PRO A 84 15.30 10.37 -14.43
N VAL A 85 15.46 10.96 -15.62
CA VAL A 85 16.56 10.67 -16.55
C VAL A 85 17.49 11.88 -16.54
N LEU A 86 18.71 11.68 -16.02
CA LEU A 86 19.71 12.72 -15.77
C LEU A 86 20.85 12.71 -16.79
N GLU A 87 20.73 11.96 -17.88
CA GLU A 87 21.77 11.82 -18.92
C GLU A 87 22.39 13.14 -19.34
N GLN A 88 21.56 14.13 -19.71
CA GLN A 88 22.04 15.45 -20.14
C GLN A 88 22.69 16.25 -19.02
N LEU A 89 22.22 16.10 -17.78
CA LEU A 89 22.80 16.77 -16.62
C LEU A 89 24.19 16.21 -16.33
N LEU A 90 24.31 14.88 -16.32
CA LEU A 90 25.57 14.16 -16.06
C LEU A 90 26.61 14.47 -17.14
N ALA A 91 26.21 14.49 -18.42
CA ALA A 91 27.08 14.89 -19.52
C ALA A 91 27.61 16.33 -19.34
N LYS A 92 26.77 17.28 -18.91
CA LYS A 92 27.19 18.68 -18.66
C LYS A 92 28.23 18.82 -17.56
N VAL A 93 28.20 17.94 -16.55
CA VAL A 93 29.17 17.96 -15.44
C VAL A 93 30.33 16.99 -15.66
N GLY A 94 30.44 16.38 -16.84
CA GLY A 94 31.53 15.48 -17.21
C GLY A 94 31.51 14.13 -16.48
N VAL A 95 30.33 13.65 -16.05
CA VAL A 95 30.18 12.35 -15.40
C VAL A 95 29.67 11.33 -16.41
N GLU A 96 30.42 10.22 -16.54
CA GLU A 96 30.05 9.07 -17.35
C GLU A 96 30.01 7.80 -16.51
N PHE A 97 29.09 6.88 -16.84
CA PHE A 97 28.94 5.60 -16.16
C PHE A 97 29.38 4.46 -17.09
N SER A 98 30.38 3.69 -16.69
CA SER A 98 30.71 2.40 -17.33
C SER A 98 29.95 1.28 -16.63
N VAL A 99 29.05 0.61 -17.37
CA VAL A 99 28.17 -0.45 -16.83
C VAL A 99 28.54 -1.80 -17.44
N TYR A 100 28.93 -2.75 -16.60
CA TYR A 100 29.14 -4.15 -16.96
C TYR A 100 28.03 -4.98 -16.31
N LYS A 101 27.20 -5.64 -17.13
CA LYS A 101 25.97 -6.31 -16.67
C LYS A 101 25.86 -7.74 -17.19
N SER A 102 25.28 -8.61 -16.37
CA SER A 102 25.06 -10.03 -16.67
C SER A 102 23.86 -10.29 -17.59
N GLY A 103 23.05 -9.29 -17.87
CA GLY A 103 21.85 -9.41 -18.71
C GLY A 103 21.37 -8.06 -19.21
N GLU A 104 20.71 -8.06 -20.36
CA GLU A 104 20.27 -6.87 -21.10
C GLU A 104 19.51 -5.88 -20.22
N PHE A 105 18.50 -6.34 -19.49
CA PHE A 105 17.58 -5.47 -18.74
C PHE A 105 18.04 -5.12 -17.31
N LYS A 106 19.25 -5.52 -16.89
CA LYS A 106 19.67 -5.43 -15.48
C LYS A 106 19.80 -3.98 -14.97
N ASP A 107 19.98 -3.03 -15.88
CA ASP A 107 20.09 -1.59 -15.61
C ASP A 107 18.99 -0.76 -16.31
N MET A 108 17.87 -1.38 -16.71
CA MET A 108 16.77 -0.68 -17.43
C MET A 108 16.17 0.50 -16.63
N THR A 109 16.34 0.49 -15.30
CA THR A 109 15.96 1.57 -14.39
C THR A 109 17.09 2.57 -14.11
N GLY A 110 18.15 2.59 -14.92
CA GLY A 110 19.29 3.48 -14.72
C GLY A 110 18.96 4.94 -14.99
N PHE A 111 19.08 5.81 -13.97
CA PHE A 111 18.83 7.27 -14.08
C PHE A 111 19.81 8.01 -14.99
N TRP A 112 20.96 7.41 -15.30
CA TRP A 112 22.06 8.04 -16.02
C TRP A 112 21.95 8.00 -17.54
N ARG A 113 20.96 7.30 -18.10
CA ARG A 113 20.73 7.21 -19.54
C ARG A 113 19.25 7.11 -19.87
N THR A 114 18.90 7.52 -21.08
CA THR A 114 17.59 7.26 -21.67
C THR A 114 17.37 5.74 -21.84
N PRO A 115 16.19 5.21 -21.49
CA PRO A 115 15.88 3.79 -21.72
C PRO A 115 15.81 3.49 -23.22
N THR A 116 16.15 2.26 -23.60
CA THR A 116 15.92 1.79 -24.98
C THR A 116 14.43 1.45 -25.21
N ASP A 117 14.01 1.29 -26.46
CA ASP A 117 12.65 0.86 -26.79
C ASP A 117 12.31 -0.49 -26.14
N ARG A 118 13.23 -1.47 -26.24
CA ARG A 118 13.05 -2.80 -25.64
C ARG A 118 12.96 -2.75 -24.12
N GLU A 119 13.70 -1.86 -23.47
CA GLU A 119 13.61 -1.66 -22.03
C GLU A 119 12.29 -1.00 -21.63
N SER A 120 11.80 -0.06 -22.44
CA SER A 120 10.53 0.62 -22.22
C SER A 120 9.35 -0.34 -22.37
N GLU A 121 9.35 -1.15 -23.43
CA GLU A 121 8.39 -2.24 -23.64
C GLU A 121 8.42 -3.22 -22.47
N LYS A 122 9.62 -3.69 -22.08
CA LYS A 122 9.74 -4.65 -20.99
C LYS A 122 9.25 -4.10 -19.66
N PHE A 123 9.49 -2.82 -19.39
CA PHE A 123 9.02 -2.19 -18.17
C PHE A 123 7.50 -1.96 -18.21
N GLN A 124 6.93 -1.64 -19.38
CA GLN A 124 5.49 -1.50 -19.54
C GLN A 124 4.77 -2.83 -19.27
N GLU A 125 5.32 -3.97 -19.72
CA GLU A 125 4.77 -5.30 -19.37
C GLU A 125 4.66 -5.50 -17.85
N LEU A 126 5.68 -5.08 -17.09
CA LEU A 126 5.66 -5.18 -15.62
C LEU A 126 4.57 -4.28 -15.01
N ILE A 127 4.39 -3.08 -15.54
CA ILE A 127 3.32 -2.17 -15.11
C ILE A 127 1.94 -2.77 -15.40
N ASP A 128 1.76 -3.35 -16.59
CA ASP A 128 0.51 -3.96 -17.02
C ASP A 128 0.15 -5.19 -16.16
N GLU A 129 1.14 -6.01 -15.79
CA GLU A 129 0.93 -7.13 -14.86
C GLU A 129 0.42 -6.66 -13.49
N ILE A 130 1.05 -5.63 -12.90
CA ILE A 130 0.62 -5.07 -11.61
C ILE A 130 -0.77 -4.43 -11.74
N PHE A 131 -1.01 -3.72 -12.84
CA PHE A 131 -2.30 -3.08 -13.10
C PHE A 131 -3.43 -4.11 -13.23
N ASN A 132 -3.19 -5.22 -13.94
CA ASN A 132 -4.16 -6.30 -14.08
C ASN A 132 -4.51 -6.92 -12.71
N ASN A 133 -3.53 -7.11 -11.82
CA ASN A 133 -3.81 -7.55 -10.45
C ASN A 133 -4.67 -6.53 -9.68
N PHE A 134 -4.42 -5.23 -9.85
CA PHE A 134 -5.26 -4.19 -9.24
C PHE A 134 -6.71 -4.26 -9.76
N VAL A 135 -6.89 -4.40 -11.07
CA VAL A 135 -8.23 -4.58 -11.67
C VAL A 135 -8.96 -5.78 -11.07
N THR A 136 -8.30 -6.93 -10.95
CA THR A 136 -8.89 -8.14 -10.36
C THR A 136 -9.26 -7.94 -8.89
N VAL A 137 -8.45 -7.23 -8.11
CA VAL A 137 -8.78 -6.91 -6.71
C VAL A 137 -9.98 -5.99 -6.58
N VAL A 138 -10.08 -4.95 -7.43
CA VAL A 138 -11.25 -4.07 -7.44
C VAL A 138 -12.49 -4.83 -7.87
N ALA A 139 -12.41 -5.62 -8.96
CA ALA A 139 -13.52 -6.43 -9.45
C ALA A 139 -14.05 -7.37 -8.36
N SER A 140 -13.15 -8.10 -7.69
CA SER A 140 -13.51 -9.03 -6.62
C SER A 140 -14.03 -8.33 -5.36
N GLY A 141 -13.38 -7.24 -4.93
CA GLY A 141 -13.74 -6.52 -3.71
C GLY A 141 -15.01 -5.69 -3.82
N ARG A 142 -15.37 -5.28 -5.04
CA ARG A 142 -16.57 -4.47 -5.33
C ARG A 142 -17.69 -5.26 -6.00
N SER A 143 -17.48 -6.55 -6.26
CA SER A 143 -18.40 -7.42 -7.01
C SER A 143 -18.79 -6.84 -8.37
N LEU A 144 -17.78 -6.34 -9.10
CA LEU A 144 -17.93 -5.76 -10.43
C LEU A 144 -17.32 -6.68 -11.48
N GLU A 145 -17.91 -6.69 -12.68
CA GLU A 145 -17.27 -7.28 -13.85
C GLU A 145 -15.96 -6.54 -14.16
N GLU A 146 -14.90 -7.27 -14.50
CA GLU A 146 -13.59 -6.66 -14.81
C GLU A 146 -13.67 -5.63 -15.94
N SER A 147 -14.55 -5.84 -16.93
CA SER A 147 -14.77 -4.88 -18.02
C SER A 147 -15.24 -3.52 -17.50
N LYS A 148 -16.18 -3.49 -16.55
CA LYS A 148 -16.66 -2.27 -15.91
C LYS A 148 -15.58 -1.61 -15.06
N VAL A 149 -14.74 -2.41 -14.39
CA VAL A 149 -13.61 -1.87 -13.64
C VAL A 149 -12.62 -1.19 -14.59
N ARG A 150 -12.33 -1.79 -15.75
CA ARG A 150 -11.44 -1.20 -16.76
C ARG A 150 -11.97 0.12 -17.33
N GLU A 151 -13.28 0.31 -17.42
CA GLU A 151 -13.88 1.59 -17.83
C GLU A 151 -13.55 2.73 -16.85
N VAL A 152 -13.39 2.43 -15.56
CA VAL A 152 -13.07 3.43 -14.52
C VAL A 152 -11.62 3.40 -14.05
N ALA A 153 -10.82 2.44 -14.53
CA ALA A 153 -9.42 2.27 -14.17
C ALA A 153 -8.47 3.08 -15.06
N THR A 154 -8.74 4.39 -15.16
CA THR A 154 -7.99 5.34 -15.98
C THR A 154 -6.82 6.00 -15.24
N GLY A 155 -6.67 5.71 -13.93
CA GLY A 155 -5.76 6.41 -13.03
C GLY A 155 -6.31 7.71 -12.44
N GLU A 156 -7.50 8.16 -12.88
CA GLU A 156 -8.16 9.37 -12.36
C GLU A 156 -8.79 9.14 -10.98
N VAL A 157 -8.80 10.19 -10.17
CA VAL A 157 -9.63 10.24 -8.96
C VAL A 157 -11.04 10.69 -9.32
N MET A 158 -12.02 10.25 -8.53
CA MET A 158 -13.39 10.74 -8.60
C MET A 158 -13.93 10.99 -7.21
N THR A 159 -14.97 11.80 -7.12
CA THR A 159 -15.67 11.99 -5.84
C THR A 159 -16.37 10.71 -5.41
N ALA A 160 -16.51 10.48 -4.11
CA ALA A 160 -17.26 9.34 -3.59
C ALA A 160 -18.72 9.35 -4.05
N GLN A 161 -19.31 10.54 -4.22
CA GLN A 161 -20.66 10.68 -4.78
C GLN A 161 -20.77 10.09 -6.19
N SER A 162 -19.77 10.34 -7.05
CA SER A 162 -19.67 9.70 -8.37
C SER A 162 -19.36 8.21 -8.25
N GLY A 163 -18.51 7.83 -7.28
CA GLY A 163 -18.10 6.46 -6.99
C GLY A 163 -19.27 5.51 -6.67
N ILE A 164 -20.39 6.02 -6.14
CA ILE A 164 -21.61 5.23 -5.94
C ILE A 164 -22.18 4.76 -7.28
N GLY A 165 -22.26 5.63 -8.28
CA GLY A 165 -22.86 5.32 -9.58
C GLY A 165 -22.12 4.23 -10.35
N VAL A 166 -20.83 4.06 -10.06
CA VAL A 166 -19.95 3.04 -10.69
C VAL A 166 -19.61 1.87 -9.75
N GLY A 167 -20.18 1.82 -8.54
CA GLY A 167 -20.01 0.73 -7.59
C GLY A 167 -18.69 0.74 -6.79
N LEU A 168 -17.89 1.80 -6.90
CA LEU A 168 -16.65 1.96 -6.13
C LEU A 168 -16.91 2.33 -4.64
N VAL A 169 -18.07 2.92 -4.34
CA VAL A 169 -18.50 3.29 -2.98
C VAL A 169 -19.88 2.72 -2.71
N ASP A 170 -20.11 2.20 -1.50
CA ASP A 170 -21.40 1.62 -1.11
C ASP A 170 -22.40 2.63 -0.55
N GLY A 171 -21.91 3.72 0.07
CA GLY A 171 -22.78 4.71 0.69
C GLY A 171 -22.07 6.00 1.05
N ILE A 172 -22.85 7.08 1.10
CA ILE A 172 -22.42 8.34 1.71
C ILE A 172 -22.76 8.30 3.19
N GLY A 173 -21.78 8.60 4.03
CA GLY A 173 -21.92 8.65 5.48
C GLY A 173 -20.65 9.17 6.11
N ASP A 174 -20.76 9.68 7.34
CA ASP A 174 -19.60 10.09 8.10
C ASP A 174 -18.96 8.91 8.87
N PHE A 175 -17.92 9.20 9.65
CA PHE A 175 -17.24 8.19 10.46
C PHE A 175 -18.19 7.50 11.44
N LYS A 176 -19.11 8.26 12.05
CA LYS A 176 -20.04 7.76 13.05
C LYS A 176 -21.05 6.82 12.39
N ASP A 177 -21.62 7.21 11.26
CA ASP A 177 -22.55 6.36 10.49
C ASP A 177 -21.91 5.01 10.14
N THR A 178 -20.67 5.06 9.66
CA THR A 178 -19.93 3.86 9.24
C THR A 178 -19.56 2.97 10.44
N LEU A 179 -19.16 3.57 11.55
CA LEU A 179 -18.84 2.88 12.80
C LEU A 179 -20.07 2.19 13.39
N GLU A 180 -21.22 2.84 13.39
CA GLU A 180 -22.48 2.26 13.85
C GLU A 180 -22.89 1.07 12.97
N ALA A 181 -22.77 1.21 11.65
CA ALA A 181 -23.11 0.15 10.70
C ALA A 181 -22.23 -1.10 10.88
N VAL A 182 -20.92 -0.95 11.04
CA VAL A 182 -20.02 -2.10 11.22
C VAL A 182 -20.14 -2.71 12.63
N ALA A 183 -20.42 -1.89 13.65
CA ALA A 183 -20.64 -2.37 15.02
C ALA A 183 -21.92 -3.22 15.12
N LEU A 184 -22.98 -2.84 14.38
CA LEU A 184 -24.20 -3.63 14.28
C LEU A 184 -23.92 -5.02 13.68
N LEU A 185 -23.13 -5.12 12.61
CA LEU A 185 -22.73 -6.40 12.03
C LEU A 185 -21.86 -7.23 12.97
N GLY A 186 -21.03 -6.58 13.79
CA GLY A 186 -20.18 -7.23 14.78
C GLY A 186 -20.88 -7.61 16.08
N ASP A 187 -22.18 -7.32 16.23
CA ASP A 187 -22.94 -7.47 17.48
C ASP A 187 -22.20 -6.82 18.67
N CYS A 188 -21.77 -5.56 18.49
CA CYS A 188 -21.01 -4.83 19.50
C CYS A 188 -21.41 -3.36 19.61
N LYS A 189 -20.97 -2.69 20.68
CA LYS A 189 -21.16 -1.25 20.83
C LYS A 189 -20.21 -0.48 19.89
N PRO A 190 -20.61 0.68 19.35
CA PRO A 190 -19.76 1.52 18.50
C PRO A 190 -18.71 2.28 19.34
N SER A 191 -17.80 1.55 19.97
CA SER A 191 -16.72 2.11 20.80
C SER A 191 -15.37 1.65 20.25
N PRO A 192 -14.74 2.44 19.36
CA PRO A 192 -13.56 2.01 18.63
C PRO A 192 -12.33 2.04 19.53
N LYS A 193 -11.49 1.01 19.42
CA LYS A 193 -10.14 1.02 19.97
C LYS A 193 -9.16 1.24 18.82
N TRP A 194 -8.52 2.41 18.80
CA TRP A 194 -7.54 2.75 17.78
C TRP A 194 -6.31 1.82 17.86
N ILE A 195 -6.10 1.04 16.80
CA ILE A 195 -4.90 0.23 16.61
C ILE A 195 -4.02 0.99 15.61
N ARG A 196 -3.03 1.73 16.12
CA ARG A 196 -2.02 2.38 15.28
C ARG A 196 -0.78 1.50 15.20
N PRO A 197 -0.14 1.36 14.03
CA PRO A 197 1.16 0.71 13.93
C PRO A 197 2.12 1.38 14.92
N SER A 198 2.60 0.63 15.92
CA SER A 198 3.58 1.17 16.85
C SER A 198 4.92 1.28 16.11
N ARG A 199 5.43 2.49 15.90
CA ARG A 199 6.86 2.66 15.55
C ARG A 199 7.68 2.04 16.68
N SER A 200 8.67 1.21 16.33
CA SER A 200 9.56 0.64 17.34
C SER A 200 10.30 1.77 18.09
N PHE A 201 10.67 1.55 19.36
CA PHE A 201 11.38 2.57 20.15
C PHE A 201 12.64 3.12 19.43
N PRO A 202 13.46 2.30 18.73
CA PRO A 202 14.54 2.79 17.89
C PRO A 202 14.06 3.68 16.73
N GLN A 203 12.98 3.34 16.04
CA GLN A 203 12.40 4.18 14.97
C GLN A 203 11.84 5.52 15.49
N ARG A 204 11.41 5.57 16.76
CA ARG A 204 10.99 6.81 17.42
C ARG A 204 12.17 7.69 17.84
N LEU A 205 13.32 7.07 18.13
CA LEU A 205 14.56 7.76 18.53
C LEU A 205 15.34 8.24 17.30
N LEU A 206 15.51 7.37 16.29
CA LEU A 206 16.18 7.66 15.01
C LEU A 206 15.38 8.63 14.13
N GLY A 207 14.05 8.59 14.18
CA GLY A 207 13.20 9.55 13.46
C GLY A 207 13.19 10.97 14.05
N ARG A 208 13.91 11.22 15.16
CA ARG A 208 14.09 12.55 15.77
C ARG A 208 15.45 13.18 15.49
N THR A 209 16.39 12.44 14.94
CA THR A 209 17.71 12.94 14.56
C THR A 209 17.86 12.78 13.05
N GLY A 210 17.60 13.86 12.32
CA GLY A 210 18.24 14.01 11.02
C GLY A 210 19.76 13.89 11.20
N ILE A 211 20.42 13.31 10.19
CA ILE A 211 21.86 13.01 10.05
C ILE A 211 22.14 11.49 10.08
N GLY A 212 22.54 10.97 8.91
CA GLY A 212 22.90 9.56 8.70
C GLY A 212 24.21 9.12 9.33
N GLY A 213 24.54 7.84 9.23
CA GLY A 213 25.83 7.31 9.66
C GLY A 213 25.89 5.78 9.75
N GLN A 214 26.93 5.22 9.14
CA GLN A 214 27.29 3.81 9.05
C GLN A 214 27.45 3.03 10.38
N ILE A 215 27.08 1.74 10.31
CA ILE A 215 27.74 0.52 10.82
C ILE A 215 27.83 0.26 12.34
N GLY A 216 27.48 -0.98 12.75
CA GLY A 216 28.39 -1.78 13.60
C GLY A 216 27.80 -2.62 14.76
N GLY A 217 28.10 -3.92 14.76
CA GLY A 217 28.67 -4.58 15.95
C GLY A 217 27.83 -5.55 16.79
N GLN A 218 26.49 -5.51 16.78
CA GLN A 218 25.68 -6.33 17.73
C GLN A 218 24.92 -7.52 17.11
N GLY A 219 24.85 -7.63 15.78
CA GLY A 219 24.11 -8.71 15.11
C GLY A 219 24.66 -10.13 15.35
N VAL A 220 25.89 -10.25 15.86
CA VAL A 220 26.59 -11.54 16.07
C VAL A 220 26.06 -12.26 17.32
N LEU A 221 25.63 -11.54 18.36
CA LEU A 221 25.16 -12.13 19.62
C LEU A 221 23.71 -12.65 19.52
N ASP A 222 22.88 -11.99 18.71
CA ASP A 222 21.52 -12.46 18.38
C ASP A 222 21.53 -13.75 17.56
N GLY A 223 22.60 -14.00 16.78
CA GLY A 223 22.75 -15.19 15.96
C GLY A 223 22.85 -16.50 16.75
N LEU A 224 23.42 -16.46 17.96
CA LEU A 224 23.67 -17.66 18.76
C LEU A 224 22.44 -18.10 19.58
N GLN A 225 21.54 -17.19 19.97
CA GLN A 225 20.27 -17.55 20.62
C GLN A 225 19.23 -18.10 19.62
N ARG A 226 19.35 -17.74 18.32
CA ARG A 226 18.43 -18.14 17.24
C ARG A 226 18.54 -19.61 16.81
N ILE A 227 19.61 -20.31 17.21
CA ILE A 227 19.89 -21.70 16.83
C ILE A 227 19.07 -22.72 17.67
N MET A 228 18.46 -22.30 18.80
CA MET A 228 17.95 -23.24 19.82
C MET A 228 16.43 -23.45 19.89
N ALA A 229 15.63 -22.94 18.95
CA ALA A 229 14.18 -23.14 18.97
C ALA A 229 13.64 -23.51 17.59
N GLY A 230 13.36 -24.80 17.37
CA GLY A 230 12.79 -25.33 16.13
C GLY A 230 11.43 -24.69 15.82
N GLY A 231 11.38 -24.01 14.68
CA GLY A 231 10.19 -23.42 14.07
C GLY A 231 10.53 -23.06 12.61
N ILE A 232 9.51 -22.85 11.77
CA ILE A 232 9.76 -22.33 10.41
C ILE A 232 10.26 -20.90 10.57
N TYR A 233 11.51 -20.65 10.15
CA TYR A 233 12.17 -19.36 10.26
C TYR A 233 11.76 -18.44 9.11
N TYR A 234 11.07 -17.34 9.43
CA TYR A 234 10.80 -16.25 8.49
C TYR A 234 11.99 -15.28 8.54
N LEU A 235 12.82 -15.30 7.52
CA LEU A 235 13.81 -14.24 7.29
C LEU A 235 13.08 -13.09 6.59
N GLU A 236 12.69 -12.07 7.34
CA GLU A 236 12.24 -10.81 6.74
C GLU A 236 13.44 -10.21 5.98
N PRO A 237 13.42 -10.14 4.63
CA PRO A 237 14.45 -9.42 3.91
C PRO A 237 14.29 -7.95 4.29
N GLY A 238 15.25 -7.42 5.05
CA GLY A 238 15.18 -6.08 5.60
C GLY A 238 14.88 -5.02 4.54
N HIS A 239 14.10 -4.02 4.96
CA HIS A 239 13.78 -2.77 4.25
C HIS A 239 12.86 -2.91 3.03
N ILE A 240 11.55 -3.03 3.27
CA ILE A 240 10.48 -2.72 2.28
C ILE A 240 9.66 -1.50 2.74
N SER A 241 10.30 -0.54 3.40
CA SER A 241 9.75 0.82 3.54
C SER A 241 10.87 1.83 3.41
N GLY A 242 11.41 1.97 2.20
CA GLY A 242 12.08 3.20 1.79
C GLY A 242 11.03 4.31 1.69
N GLY A 243 10.70 4.90 2.84
CA GLY A 243 9.92 6.10 2.99
C GLY A 243 10.71 7.06 3.87
N ASP A 244 11.82 7.56 3.33
CA ASP A 244 12.56 8.67 3.91
C ASP A 244 11.71 9.92 3.66
N TYR A 245 10.85 10.28 4.62
CA TYR A 245 10.13 11.54 4.60
C TYR A 245 11.08 12.65 5.04
N GLY A 246 11.93 13.08 4.12
CA GLY A 246 12.54 14.40 4.16
C GLY A 246 11.51 15.44 3.74
N LEU A 247 10.74 15.97 4.69
CA LEU A 247 10.21 17.32 4.56
C LEU A 247 11.05 18.19 5.50
N GLY A 248 12.07 18.82 4.90
CA GLY A 248 12.70 19.98 5.46
C GLY A 248 11.78 21.19 5.30
N GLU A 249 11.85 22.03 6.33
CA GLU A 249 11.19 23.33 6.57
C GLU A 249 9.70 23.31 6.99
#